data_AF-A0A937BRP2-F1
#
_entry.id   AF-A0A937BRP2-F1
#
_cell.length_a   1.000
_cell.length_b   1.000
_cell.length_c   1.000
_cell.angle_alpha   90.00
_cell.angle_beta   90.00
_cell.angle_gamma   90.00
#
_symmetry.space_group_name_H-M   'P 1'
#
loop_
_entity.id
_entity.type
_entity.pdbx_description
1 polymer ?
#
loop_
_entity_poly.entity_id
_entity_poly.type
_entity_poly.pdbx_seq_one_letter_code
_entity_poly.pdbx_strand_id
1 'polypeptide(L)'
;MSYATSLDANAIREWMMAKLEPHAIEEQLKAKGLDPESILAHIKEYKKQCCAKRQFTGFIWLGIGAFLGFISCLLSVTNPFPEYYYHILYGLTSIALIMIFVGLYYIFE
;
A
#
# COMPACT_ATOMS: atom_id res chain seq x y z
N MET A 1 -12.45 18.77 33.19
CA MET A 1 -11.26 18.56 32.33
C MET A 1 -11.21 17.08 32.02
N SER A 2 -11.72 16.65 30.86
CA SER A 2 -11.70 15.23 30.49
C SER A 2 -10.71 15.07 29.34
N TYR A 3 -9.79 14.15 29.53
CA TYR A 3 -8.62 13.91 28.71
C TYR A 3 -9.03 13.73 27.25
N ALA A 4 -8.59 14.64 26.40
CA ALA A 4 -8.43 14.34 24.99
C ALA A 4 -7.43 13.18 24.92
N THR A 5 -7.95 11.94 24.87
CA THR A 5 -7.19 10.73 24.57
C THR A 5 -6.55 10.95 23.22
N SER A 6 -5.30 11.39 23.26
CA SER A 6 -4.42 11.46 22.11
C SER A 6 -4.48 10.10 21.43
N LEU A 7 -4.95 10.08 20.18
CA LEU A 7 -4.82 8.95 19.27
C LEU A 7 -3.35 8.51 19.30
N ASP A 8 -3.07 7.50 20.12
CA ASP A 8 -1.69 7.18 20.48
C ASP A 8 -1.10 6.43 19.28
N ALA A 9 -0.42 7.20 18.41
CA ALA A 9 0.15 6.70 17.17
C ALA A 9 1.10 5.51 17.41
N ASN A 10 1.67 5.42 18.62
CA ASN A 10 2.50 4.30 19.04
C ASN A 10 1.67 3.02 19.24
N ALA A 11 0.50 3.11 19.88
CA ALA A 11 -0.39 1.97 20.06
C ALA A 11 -0.89 1.43 18.70
N ILE A 12 -1.23 2.32 17.77
CA ILE A 12 -1.64 1.93 16.41
C ILE A 12 -0.51 1.22 15.66
N ARG A 13 0.74 1.68 15.83
CA ARG A 13 1.92 1.02 15.27
C ARG A 13 2.16 -0.37 15.85
N GLU A 14 2.03 -0.53 17.16
CA GLU A 14 2.14 -1.84 17.82
C GLU A 14 1.06 -2.80 17.33
N TRP A 15 -0.20 -2.34 17.21
CA TRP A 15 -1.29 -3.16 16.66
C TRP A 15 -1.02 -3.60 15.23
N MET A 16 -0.44 -2.72 14.41
CA MET A 16 -0.02 -3.07 13.04
C MET A 16 1.13 -4.08 13.01
N MET A 17 2.09 -3.99 13.94
CA MET A 17 3.21 -4.94 14.03
C MET A 17 2.75 -6.32 14.50
N ALA A 18 1.87 -6.36 15.49
CA ALA A 18 1.32 -7.59 16.03
C ALA A 18 0.20 -8.21 15.17
N LYS A 19 -0.16 -7.58 14.02
CA LYS A 19 -1.24 -8.01 13.12
C LYS A 19 -2.54 -8.35 13.88
N LEU A 20 -2.89 -7.54 14.88
CA LEU A 20 -4.09 -7.79 15.66
C LEU A 20 -5.34 -7.62 14.78
N GLU A 21 -6.27 -8.56 14.94
CA GLU A 21 -7.58 -8.45 14.32
C GLU A 21 -8.35 -7.28 14.93
N PRO A 22 -9.20 -6.59 14.14
CA PRO A 22 -9.96 -5.44 14.62
C PRO A 22 -10.79 -5.74 15.88
N HIS A 23 -11.29 -6.97 16.01
CA HIS A 23 -12.04 -7.43 17.18
C HIS A 23 -11.19 -7.51 18.44
N ALA A 24 -9.92 -7.93 18.34
CA ALA A 24 -9.01 -7.97 19.47
C ALA A 24 -8.61 -6.56 19.93
N ILE A 25 -8.53 -5.59 19.00
CA ILE A 25 -8.30 -4.17 19.31
C ILE A 25 -9.53 -3.60 20.04
N GLU A 26 -10.74 -3.95 19.60
CA GLU A 26 -11.99 -3.60 20.29
C GLU A 26 -12.04 -4.10 21.73
N GLU A 27 -11.71 -5.38 21.96
CA GLU A 27 -11.71 -5.96 23.31
C GLU A 27 -10.66 -5.32 24.22
N GLN A 28 -9.45 -5.04 23.71
CA GLN A 28 -8.42 -4.33 24.49
C GLN A 28 -8.85 -2.91 24.85
N LEU A 29 -9.50 -2.20 23.94
CA LEU A 29 -9.95 -0.82 24.21
C LEU A 29 -11.17 -0.80 25.14
N LYS A 30 -12.08 -1.78 25.03
CA LYS A 30 -13.17 -2.00 26.00
C LYS A 30 -12.63 -2.34 27.38
N ALA A 31 -11.62 -3.21 27.47
CA ALA A 31 -10.96 -3.57 28.74
C ALA A 31 -10.23 -2.38 29.39
N LYS A 32 -9.76 -1.42 28.59
CA LYS A 32 -9.20 -0.14 29.07
C LYS A 32 -10.27 0.88 29.48
N GLY A 33 -11.56 0.56 29.35
CA GLY A 33 -12.66 1.42 29.78
C GLY A 33 -12.89 2.65 28.91
N LEU A 34 -12.44 2.64 27.64
CA LEU A 34 -12.68 3.76 26.73
C LEU A 34 -14.15 3.80 26.27
N ASP A 35 -14.64 5.02 26.06
CA ASP A 35 -15.96 5.27 25.48
C ASP A 35 -16.10 4.64 24.09
N PRO A 36 -17.29 4.11 23.75
CA PRO A 36 -17.53 3.43 22.47
C PRO A 36 -17.24 4.31 21.25
N GLU A 37 -17.43 5.62 21.34
CA GLU A 37 -17.09 6.57 20.27
C GLU A 37 -15.58 6.66 20.03
N SER A 38 -14.79 6.69 21.12
CA SER A 38 -13.33 6.70 21.04
C SER A 38 -12.79 5.39 20.48
N ILE A 39 -13.40 4.26 20.81
CA ILE A 39 -13.03 2.93 20.27
C ILE A 39 -13.20 2.91 18.74
N LEU A 40 -14.37 3.36 18.24
CA LEU A 40 -14.65 3.42 16.81
C LEU A 40 -13.67 4.34 16.08
N ALA A 41 -13.29 5.47 16.68
CA ALA A 41 -12.30 6.38 16.12
C ALA A 41 -10.92 5.71 15.97
N HIS A 42 -10.46 4.96 16.98
CA HIS A 42 -9.17 4.25 16.93
C HIS A 42 -9.15 3.14 15.87
N ILE A 43 -10.24 2.39 15.72
CA ILE A 43 -10.34 1.32 14.71
C ILE A 43 -10.40 1.90 13.31
N LYS A 44 -11.13 3.01 13.12
CA LYS A 44 -11.19 3.71 11.85
C LYS A 44 -9.81 4.21 11.43
N GLU A 45 -9.05 4.78 12.36
CA GLU A 45 -7.68 5.24 12.10
C GLU A 45 -6.73 4.08 11.82
N TYR A 46 -6.82 2.97 12.58
CA TYR A 46 -6.06 1.74 12.32
C TYR A 46 -6.32 1.20 10.91
N LYS A 47 -7.60 1.02 10.53
CA LYS A 47 -7.99 0.57 9.19
C LYS A 47 -7.47 1.51 8.11
N LYS A 48 -7.57 2.82 8.32
CA LYS A 48 -7.05 3.84 7.41
C LYS A 48 -5.54 3.69 7.22
N GLN A 49 -4.77 3.46 8.28
CA GLN A 49 -3.32 3.26 8.18
C GLN A 49 -2.95 1.94 7.48
N CYS A 50 -3.71 0.86 7.71
CA CYS A 50 -3.55 -0.39 6.96
C CYS A 50 -3.81 -0.19 5.46
N CYS A 51 -4.89 0.50 5.10
CA CYS A 51 -5.18 0.84 3.70
C CYS A 51 -4.07 1.73 3.10
N ALA A 52 -3.61 2.75 3.84
CA ALA A 52 -2.54 3.63 3.37
C ALA A 52 -1.23 2.88 3.09
N LYS A 53 -0.85 1.90 3.93
CA LYS A 53 0.32 1.04 3.68
C LYS A 53 0.15 0.19 2.41
N ARG A 54 -1.04 -0.36 2.18
CA ARG A 54 -1.33 -1.15 0.98
C ARG A 54 -1.27 -0.29 -0.28
N GLN A 55 -1.89 0.89 -0.25
CA GLN A 55 -1.83 1.88 -1.32
C GLN A 55 -0.39 2.31 -1.60
N PHE A 56 0.42 2.58 -0.58
CA PHE A 56 1.82 2.93 -0.75
C PHE A 56 2.63 1.81 -1.45
N THR A 57 2.36 0.56 -1.08
CA THR A 57 2.94 -0.61 -1.76
C THR A 57 2.52 -0.65 -3.23
N GLY A 58 1.24 -0.39 -3.52
CA GLY A 58 0.74 -0.28 -4.89
C GLY A 58 1.39 0.85 -5.69
N PHE A 59 1.62 2.01 -5.08
CA PHE A 59 2.35 3.12 -5.70
C PHE A 59 3.81 2.75 -6.02
N ILE A 60 4.48 1.99 -5.16
CA ILE A 60 5.85 1.50 -5.44
C ILE A 60 5.83 0.57 -6.67
N TRP A 61 4.92 -0.40 -6.71
CA TRP A 61 4.77 -1.30 -7.86
C TRP A 61 4.46 -0.56 -9.16
N LEU A 62 3.57 0.42 -9.10
CA LEU A 62 3.22 1.27 -10.24
C LEU A 62 4.43 2.09 -10.70
N GLY A 63 5.19 2.68 -9.78
CA GLY A 63 6.41 3.43 -10.10
C GLY A 63 7.48 2.57 -10.78
N ILE A 64 7.72 1.36 -10.26
CA ILE A 64 8.66 0.40 -10.86
C ILE A 64 8.18 0.00 -12.26
N GLY A 65 6.89 -0.34 -12.41
CA GLY A 65 6.30 -0.69 -13.69
C GLY A 65 6.39 0.43 -14.73
N ALA A 66 6.07 1.66 -14.34
CA ALA A 66 6.17 2.84 -15.20
C ALA A 66 7.62 3.12 -15.63
N PHE A 67 8.58 3.00 -14.70
CA PHE A 67 9.99 3.19 -15.00
C PHE A 67 10.52 2.11 -15.97
N LEU A 68 10.14 0.85 -15.75
CA LEU A 68 10.52 -0.25 -16.62
C LEU A 68 9.92 -0.08 -18.03
N GLY A 69 8.65 0.32 -18.12
CA GLY A 69 7.99 0.62 -19.39
C GLY A 69 8.63 1.79 -20.13
N PHE A 70 9.06 2.82 -19.41
CA PHE A 70 9.79 3.95 -19.99
C PHE A 70 11.14 3.53 -20.57
N ILE A 71 11.91 2.69 -19.85
CA ILE A 71 13.16 2.12 -20.38
C ILE A 71 12.89 1.26 -21.63
N SER A 72 11.84 0.44 -21.61
CA SER A 72 11.42 -0.35 -22.78
C SER A 72 11.22 0.55 -24.00
N CYS A 73 10.46 1.64 -23.82
CA CYS A 73 10.16 2.59 -24.89
C CYS A 73 11.43 3.27 -25.43
N LEU A 74 12.31 3.74 -24.54
CA LEU A 74 13.60 4.34 -24.93
C LEU A 74 14.48 3.36 -25.73
N LEU A 75 14.58 2.11 -25.29
CA LEU A 75 15.36 1.09 -25.99
C LEU A 75 14.75 0.73 -27.35
N SER A 76 13.43 0.68 -27.46
CA SER A 76 12.75 0.48 -28.75
C SER A 76 12.95 1.64 -29.72
N VAL A 77 12.94 2.90 -29.25
CA VAL A 77 13.13 4.08 -30.09
C VAL A 77 14.58 4.26 -30.52
N THR A 78 15.53 4.11 -29.59
CA THR A 78 16.96 4.25 -29.89
C THR A 78 17.50 3.08 -30.71
N ASN A 79 16.78 1.95 -30.68
CA ASN A 79 17.08 0.70 -31.39
C ASN A 79 18.59 0.34 -31.42
N PRO A 80 19.27 0.30 -30.25
CA PRO A 80 20.71 0.04 -30.20
C PRO A 80 21.03 -1.41 -30.61
N PHE A 81 20.05 -2.33 -30.46
CA PHE A 81 20.19 -3.74 -30.83
C PHE A 81 18.92 -4.22 -31.57
N PRO A 82 18.91 -4.22 -32.91
CA PRO A 82 17.73 -4.54 -33.72
C PRO A 82 17.23 -5.98 -33.54
N GLU A 83 18.09 -6.91 -33.16
CA GLU A 83 17.72 -8.31 -32.92
C GLU A 83 16.88 -8.50 -31.64
N TYR A 84 17.04 -7.63 -30.64
CA TYR A 84 16.29 -7.71 -29.38
C TYR A 84 15.03 -6.84 -29.35
N TYR A 85 14.74 -6.12 -30.43
CA TYR A 85 13.61 -5.20 -30.50
C TYR A 85 12.29 -5.86 -30.07
N TYR A 86 11.98 -7.04 -30.61
CA TYR A 86 10.78 -7.78 -30.26
C TYR A 86 10.78 -8.27 -28.81
N HIS A 87 11.93 -8.67 -28.27
CA HIS A 87 12.04 -9.11 -26.88
C HIS A 87 11.85 -7.97 -25.89
N ILE A 88 12.34 -6.77 -26.22
CA ILE A 88 12.16 -5.57 -25.39
C ILE A 88 10.70 -5.12 -25.48
N LEU A 89 10.17 -4.97 -26.70
CA LEU A 89 8.83 -4.44 -26.92
C LEU A 89 7.73 -5.40 -26.43
N TYR A 90 7.86 -6.71 -26.62
CA TYR A 90 6.83 -7.67 -26.17
C TYR A 90 7.14 -8.32 -24.82
N GLY A 91 8.41 -8.45 -24.43
CA GLY A 91 8.78 -9.01 -23.13
C GLY A 91 8.74 -7.96 -22.03
N LEU A 92 9.66 -7.00 -22.09
CA LEU A 92 9.88 -6.02 -21.02
C LEU A 92 8.64 -5.13 -20.80
N THR A 93 8.00 -4.71 -21.88
CA THR A 93 6.78 -3.88 -21.81
C THR A 93 5.57 -4.64 -21.26
N SER A 94 5.45 -5.94 -21.56
CA SER A 94 4.38 -6.77 -20.97
C SER A 94 4.59 -6.95 -19.46
N ILE A 95 5.83 -7.17 -19.03
CA ILE A 95 6.18 -7.24 -17.61
C ILE A 95 5.87 -5.90 -16.91
N ALA A 96 6.23 -4.78 -17.54
CA ALA A 96 5.91 -3.45 -17.05
C ALA A 96 4.40 -3.25 -16.87
N LEU A 97 3.58 -3.66 -17.85
CA LEU A 97 2.12 -3.58 -17.77
C LEU A 97 1.56 -4.44 -16.63
N ILE A 98 2.03 -5.68 -16.48
CA ILE A 98 1.61 -6.55 -15.37
C ILE A 98 1.92 -5.89 -14.02
N MET A 99 3.13 -5.32 -13.86
CA MET A 99 3.50 -4.61 -12.63
C MET A 99 2.62 -3.38 -12.37
N ILE A 100 2.25 -2.64 -13.41
CA ILE A 100 1.31 -1.51 -13.30
C ILE A 100 -0.06 -1.99 -12.84
N PHE A 101 -0.61 -3.06 -13.44
CA PHE A 101 -1.91 -3.60 -13.04
C PHE A 101 -1.90 -4.14 -11.61
N VAL A 102 -0.82 -4.81 -11.19
CA VAL A 102 -0.63 -5.24 -9.79
C VAL A 102 -0.57 -4.02 -8.85
N GLY A 103 0.15 -2.96 -9.24
CA GLY A 103 0.19 -1.72 -8.48
C GLY A 103 -1.18 -1.06 -8.34
N LEU A 104 -1.96 -0.99 -9.42
CA LEU A 104 -3.32 -0.47 -9.43
C LEU A 104 -4.26 -1.32 -8.57
N TYR A 105 -4.12 -2.64 -8.61
CA TYR A 105 -4.87 -3.55 -7.75
C TYR A 105 -4.68 -3.21 -6.27
N TYR A 106 -3.43 -3.02 -5.83
CA TYR A 106 -3.14 -2.62 -4.44
C TYR A 106 -3.60 -1.21 -4.06
N ILE A 107 -3.78 -0.30 -5.03
CA ILE A 107 -4.25 1.07 -4.77
C ILE A 107 -5.78 1.12 -4.64
N PHE A 108 -6.49 0.41 -5.52
CA PHE A 108 -7.95 0.45 -5.60
C PHE A 108 -8.64 -0.56 -4.71
N GLU A 109 -8.05 -1.74 -4.53
CA GLU A 109 -8.56 -2.73 -3.59
C GLU A 109 -8.13 -2.39 -2.18
#